data_AF-A0A3D0NLB5-F1
#
_entry.id   AF-A0A3D0NLB5-F1
#
_cell.length_a   1.000
_cell.length_b   1.000
_cell.length_c   1.000
_cell.angle_alpha   90.00
_cell.angle_beta   90.00
_cell.angle_gamma   90.00
#
_symmetry.space_group_name_H-M   'P 1'
#
loop_
_entity.id
_entity.type
_entity.pdbx_description
1 polymer ?
#
loop_
_entity_poly.entity_id
_entity_poly.type
_entity_poly.pdbx_seq_one_letter_code
_entity_poly.pdbx_strand_id
1 'polypeptide(L)'
;MAYVAPSTQSTGTLITAATWNQDVVDNTIAIRAGGVAIASQAANDVFYASSATQVARLAAGTSGLVLTTQGAGTAPIWAAGGAGDSDQTVLATQIFS
;
A
#
# COMPACT_ATOMS: atom_id res chain seq x y z
N MET A 1 -14.92 -12.71 1.55
CA MET A 1 -16.18 -12.19 2.14
C MET A 1 -16.43 -10.83 1.52
N ALA A 2 -17.54 -10.70 0.79
CA ALA A 2 -17.91 -9.43 0.16
C ALA A 2 -18.46 -8.49 1.24
N TYR A 3 -18.22 -7.18 1.11
CA TYR A 3 -18.84 -6.19 1.98
C TYR A 3 -20.37 -6.35 1.94
N VAL A 4 -20.97 -6.54 3.11
CA VAL A 4 -22.42 -6.48 3.30
C VAL A 4 -22.71 -5.13 3.96
N ALA A 5 -23.60 -4.34 3.38
CA ALA A 5 -23.99 -3.06 3.96
C ALA A 5 -24.55 -3.31 5.39
N PRO A 6 -23.96 -2.71 6.44
CA PRO A 6 -24.46 -2.88 7.80
C PRO A 6 -25.91 -2.42 7.92
N SER A 7 -26.66 -3.09 8.80
CA SER A 7 -28.03 -2.73 9.10
C SER A 7 -28.12 -1.37 9.81
N THR A 8 -29.17 -0.59 9.52
CA THR A 8 -29.40 0.70 10.20
C THR A 8 -30.01 0.45 11.57
N GLN A 9 -29.23 0.69 12.62
CA GLN A 9 -29.68 0.52 14.00
C GLN A 9 -30.17 1.84 14.60
N SER A 10 -31.39 1.84 15.14
CA SER A 10 -31.94 3.00 15.86
C SER A 10 -31.47 3.02 17.32
N THR A 11 -31.33 4.22 17.89
CA THR A 11 -31.05 4.40 19.31
C THR A 11 -32.09 3.69 20.16
N GLY A 12 -31.65 2.87 21.11
CA GLY A 12 -32.53 2.11 22.00
C GLY A 12 -32.91 0.71 21.49
N THR A 13 -32.57 0.35 20.26
CA THR A 13 -32.73 -1.02 19.76
C THR A 13 -31.64 -1.93 20.33
N LEU A 14 -32.03 -3.10 20.87
CA LEU A 14 -31.07 -4.13 21.27
C LEU A 14 -30.32 -4.66 20.06
N ILE A 15 -28.98 -4.66 20.12
CA ILE A 15 -28.13 -5.31 19.12
C ILE A 15 -27.97 -6.78 19.50
N THR A 16 -28.49 -7.68 18.66
CA THR A 16 -28.30 -9.12 18.87
C THR A 16 -26.90 -9.57 18.44
N ALA A 17 -26.43 -10.71 18.95
CA ALA A 17 -25.18 -11.30 18.49
C ALA A 17 -25.18 -11.59 16.98
N ALA A 18 -26.35 -11.94 16.41
CA ALA A 18 -26.49 -12.13 14.97
C ALA A 18 -26.25 -10.82 14.20
N THR A 19 -26.85 -9.71 14.65
CA THR A 19 -26.65 -8.38 14.06
C THR A 19 -25.19 -7.93 14.19
N TRP A 20 -24.57 -8.13 15.36
CA TRP A 20 -23.15 -7.82 15.58
C TRP A 20 -22.23 -8.59 14.64
N ASN A 21 -22.45 -9.91 14.51
CA ASN A 21 -21.63 -10.73 13.64
C ASN A 21 -21.77 -10.28 12.18
N GLN A 22 -22.99 -10.00 11.73
CA GLN A 22 -23.27 -9.58 10.36
C GLN A 22 -22.70 -8.20 10.01
N ASP A 23 -22.85 -7.22 10.90
CA ASP A 23 -22.52 -5.82 10.64
C ASP A 23 -21.06 -5.49 10.90
N VAL A 24 -20.41 -6.20 11.83
CA VAL A 24 -19.06 -5.91 12.32
C VAL A 24 -18.09 -7.03 11.95
N VAL A 25 -18.31 -8.24 12.46
CA VAL A 25 -17.34 -9.35 12.33
C VAL A 25 -17.19 -9.78 10.87
N ASP A 26 -18.30 -9.96 10.16
CA ASP A 26 -18.33 -10.35 8.75
C ASP A 26 -18.01 -9.18 7.82
N ASN A 27 -18.12 -7.95 8.31
CA ASN A 27 -17.72 -6.74 7.59
C ASN A 27 -16.34 -6.25 8.02
N THR A 28 -15.34 -7.11 7.83
CA THR A 28 -13.94 -6.80 8.17
C THR A 28 -13.40 -5.59 7.39
N ILE A 29 -14.05 -5.22 6.27
CA ILE A 29 -13.78 -4.02 5.46
C ILE A 29 -14.28 -2.74 6.15
N ALA A 30 -15.40 -2.79 6.90
CA ALA A 30 -15.97 -1.63 7.60
C ALA A 30 -15.30 -1.31 8.95
N ILE A 31 -14.75 -2.31 9.67
CA ILE A 31 -14.03 -2.08 10.95
C ILE A 31 -12.83 -1.13 10.76
N ARG A 32 -12.38 -0.93 9.52
CA ARG A 32 -11.23 -0.11 9.17
C ARG A 32 -11.67 1.01 8.24
N ALA A 33 -12.38 1.99 8.81
CA ALA A 33 -12.95 3.13 8.09
C ALA A 33 -11.93 3.87 7.19
N GLY A 34 -11.78 3.41 5.94
CA GLY A 34 -11.25 4.18 4.81
C GLY A 34 -9.91 3.75 4.20
N GLY A 35 -9.18 2.78 4.78
CA GLY A 35 -7.88 2.35 4.23
C GLY A 35 -7.89 0.87 3.87
N VAL A 36 -7.38 0.52 2.68
CA VAL A 36 -6.95 -0.86 2.40
C VAL A 36 -6.00 -1.26 3.52
N ALA A 37 -6.48 -2.09 4.43
CA ALA A 37 -5.72 -2.45 5.60
C ALA A 37 -5.18 -3.85 5.44
N ILE A 38 -3.87 -3.90 5.25
CA ILE A 38 -3.15 -5.15 5.10
C ILE A 38 -2.75 -5.63 6.49
N ALA A 39 -2.83 -6.94 6.72
CA ALA A 39 -2.33 -7.54 7.94
C ALA A 39 -0.89 -7.07 8.21
N SER A 40 -0.60 -6.72 9.47
CA SER A 40 0.72 -6.26 9.92
C SER A 40 1.23 -4.95 9.31
N GLN A 41 0.37 -4.13 8.68
CA GLN A 41 0.79 -2.80 8.21
C GLN A 41 1.36 -1.94 9.36
N ALA A 42 2.41 -1.20 9.05
CA ALA A 42 3.05 -0.23 9.94
C ALA A 42 3.10 1.15 9.27
N ALA A 43 3.40 2.18 10.06
CA ALA A 43 3.61 3.51 9.53
C ALA A 43 4.73 3.51 8.48
N ASN A 44 4.51 4.24 7.39
CA ASN A 44 5.46 4.41 6.28
C ASN A 44 5.72 3.16 5.41
N ASP A 45 4.91 2.12 5.53
CA ASP A 45 4.92 1.01 4.56
C ASP A 45 4.49 1.47 3.17
N VAL A 46 5.02 0.81 2.13
CA VAL A 46 4.59 0.99 0.74
C VAL A 46 3.77 -0.21 0.31
N PHE A 47 2.58 0.03 -0.24
CA PHE A 47 1.72 -1.02 -0.77
C PHE A 47 1.92 -1.21 -2.27
N TYR A 48 1.97 -2.46 -2.71
CA TYR A 48 2.08 -2.83 -4.11
C TYR A 48 1.19 -4.03 -4.42
N ALA A 49 0.69 -4.13 -5.66
CA ALA A 49 -0.03 -5.32 -6.10
C ALA A 49 0.95 -6.48 -6.28
N SER A 50 0.82 -7.54 -5.47
CA SER A 50 1.64 -8.76 -5.62
C SER A 50 1.04 -9.72 -6.65
N SER A 51 -0.24 -9.55 -6.99
CA SER A 51 -0.94 -10.25 -8.06
C SER A 51 -2.15 -9.43 -8.52
N ALA A 52 -2.90 -9.92 -9.51
CA ALA A 52 -4.10 -9.25 -10.01
C ALA A 52 -5.21 -9.05 -8.95
N THR A 53 -5.16 -9.81 -7.85
CA THR A 53 -6.20 -9.80 -6.81
C THR A 53 -5.65 -9.61 -5.40
N GLN A 54 -4.35 -9.41 -5.24
CA GLN A 54 -3.70 -9.29 -3.93
C GLN A 54 -2.78 -8.07 -3.86
N VAL A 55 -2.79 -7.42 -2.71
CA VAL A 55 -1.86 -6.36 -2.35
C VAL A 55 -0.93 -6.90 -1.27
N ALA A 56 0.35 -6.59 -1.39
CA ALA A 56 1.35 -6.85 -0.37
C ALA A 56 1.95 -5.52 0.13
N ARG A 57 2.67 -5.62 1.25
CA ARG A 57 3.42 -4.49 1.81
C ARG A 57 4.90 -4.70 1.60
N LEU A 58 5.60 -3.62 1.28
CA LEU A 58 7.02 -3.48 1.50
C LEU A 58 7.19 -2.61 2.75
N ALA A 59 7.96 -3.10 3.72
CA ALA A 59 8.22 -2.35 4.94
C ALA A 59 8.90 -1.01 4.63
N ALA A 60 8.78 -0.04 5.54
CA ALA A 60 9.43 1.26 5.40
C ALA A 60 10.91 1.14 4.98
N GLY A 61 11.29 1.90 3.95
CA GLY A 61 12.68 1.99 3.49
C GLY A 61 13.56 2.75 4.48
N THR A 62 14.88 2.63 4.30
CA THR A 62 15.86 3.46 5.01
C THR A 62 16.26 4.65 4.13
N SER A 63 16.71 5.74 4.76
CA SER A 63 17.23 6.92 4.04
C SER A 63 18.29 6.53 3.00
N GLY A 64 18.21 7.13 1.82
CA GLY A 64 19.11 6.85 0.69
C GLY A 64 18.71 5.64 -0.17
N LEU A 65 17.67 4.89 0.21
CA LEU A 65 17.11 3.84 -0.63
C LEU A 65 15.98 4.39 -1.51
N VAL A 66 15.89 3.86 -2.72
CA VAL A 66 14.83 4.12 -3.70
C VAL A 66 14.10 2.83 -4.04
N LEU A 67 12.85 2.95 -4.48
CA LEU A 67 12.07 1.81 -4.93
C LEU A 67 12.53 1.41 -6.34
N THR A 68 13.03 0.19 -6.49
CA THR A 68 13.54 -0.33 -7.77
C THR A 68 12.69 -1.49 -8.24
N THR A 69 12.28 -1.44 -9.51
CA THR A 69 11.55 -2.53 -10.17
C THR A 69 12.52 -3.63 -10.59
N GLN A 70 12.08 -4.88 -10.44
CA GLN A 70 12.91 -6.07 -10.70
C GLN A 70 12.51 -6.79 -12.00
N GLY A 71 11.77 -6.11 -12.88
CA GLY A 71 11.14 -6.69 -14.06
C GLY A 71 9.72 -7.20 -13.81
N ALA A 72 9.04 -7.56 -14.90
CA ALA A 72 7.64 -7.99 -14.84
C ALA A 72 7.47 -9.24 -13.97
N GLY A 73 6.43 -9.24 -13.12
CA GLY A 73 6.12 -10.37 -12.23
C GLY A 73 7.01 -10.50 -11.00
N THR A 74 8.00 -9.61 -10.81
CA THR A 74 8.87 -9.61 -9.62
C THR A 74 8.54 -8.40 -8.74
N ALA A 75 8.50 -8.62 -7.42
CA ALA A 75 8.22 -7.57 -6.46
C ALA A 75 9.30 -6.47 -6.51
N PRO A 76 8.93 -5.19 -6.31
CA PRO A 76 9.89 -4.12 -6.17
C PRO A 76 10.65 -4.24 -4.84
N ILE A 77 11.85 -3.67 -4.79
CA ILE A 77 12.72 -3.69 -3.60
C ILE A 77 13.22 -2.28 -3.28
N TRP A 78 13.66 -2.07 -2.05
CA TRP A 78 14.49 -0.92 -1.70
C TRP A 78 15.93 -1.19 -2.10
N ALA A 79 16.49 -0.39 -3.01
CA ALA A 79 17.88 -0.45 -3.42
C ALA A 79 18.56 0.91 -3.21
N ALA A 80 19.89 0.93 -3.11
CA ALA A 80 20.63 2.19 -3.01
C ALA A 80 20.33 3.06 -4.24
N GLY A 81 19.94 4.32 -4.01
CA GLY A 81 19.79 5.28 -5.10
C GLY A 81 21.15 5.49 -5.78
N GLY A 82 21.20 5.33 -7.10
CA GLY A 82 22.36 5.80 -7.85
C GLY A 82 22.57 7.28 -7.55
N ALA A 83 23.82 7.69 -7.27
CA ALA A 83 24.13 9.10 -7.19
C ALA A 83 23.71 9.71 -8.52
N GLY A 84 22.69 10.57 -8.51
CA GLY A 84 22.29 11.26 -9.73
C GLY A 84 23.51 12.00 -10.25
N ASP A 85 23.92 11.70 -11.49
CA ASP A 85 24.96 12.45 -12.18
C ASP A 85 24.53 13.91 -12.20
N SER A 86 25.04 14.66 -11.24
CA SER A 86 24.82 16.08 -11.15
C SER A 86 25.86 16.68 -12.05
N ASP A 87 25.39 17.18 -13.20
CA ASP A 87 26.16 17.95 -14.17
C ASP A 87 26.93 17.09 -15.19
N GLN A 88 26.32 16.87 -16.37
CA GLN A 88 27.12 16.68 -17.57
C GLN A 88 27.83 17.99 -17.83
N THR A 89 29.03 18.18 -17.25
CA THR A 89 29.93 19.25 -17.66
C THR A 89 30.27 19.04 -19.12
N VAL A 90 29.51 19.66 -20.02
CA VAL A 90 29.82 19.62 -21.45
C VAL A 90 31.15 20.35 -21.62
N LEU A 91 32.22 19.59 -21.82
CA LEU A 91 33.51 20.17 -22.19
C LEU A 91 33.32 20.90 -23.53
N ALA A 92 33.62 22.20 -23.58
CA ALA A 92 33.37 23.07 -24.73
C ALA A 92 33.95 22.54 -26.06
N THR A 93 34.92 21.61 -26.01
CA THR A 93 35.47 20.90 -27.16
C THR A 93 34.48 19.97 -27.87
N GLN A 94 33.41 19.51 -27.22
CA GLN A 94 32.43 18.58 -27.83
C GLN A 94 31.27 19.27 -28.58
N ILE A 95 31.19 20.60 -28.54
CA ILE A 95 30.14 21.38 -29.23
C ILE A 95 30.55 21.72 -30.68
N PHE A 96 31.83 21.59 -31.02
CA PHE A 96 32.34 21.90 -32.35
C PHE A 96 33.10 20.70 -32.95
N SER A 97 32.36 19.72 -33.47
CA SER A 97 32.86 18.71 -34.42
C SER A 97 31.86 18.49 -35.55
#